data_AF-A0A951TJ12-F1
#
_entry.id   AF-A0A951TJ12-F1
#
_cell.length_a   1.000
_cell.length_b   1.000
_cell.length_c   1.000
_cell.angle_alpha   90.00
_cell.angle_beta   90.00
_cell.angle_gamma   90.00
#
_symmetry.space_group_name_H-M   'P 1'
#
loop_
_entity.id
_entity.type
_entity.pdbx_description
1 polymer ?
#
loop_
_entity_poly.entity_id
_entity_poly.type
_entity_poly.pdbx_seq_one_letter_code
_entity_poly.pdbx_strand_id
1 'polypeptide(L)'
;MWALHRRTLERGGPPNVPAAALVESWRGEVDMERALDGCVIEPLDEANARAAGRLLARCAVAVEATDATVCEGALRRHDAVVTSNRSHFEALAAGVVRRLDIIDV
;
A
#
# COMPACT_ATOMS: atom_id res chain seq x y z
N MET A 1 5.20 -10.27 -8.17
CA MET A 1 3.98 -10.01 -7.38
C MET A 1 3.18 -11.28 -7.03
N TRP A 2 2.72 -12.10 -7.99
CA TRP A 2 1.85 -13.27 -7.74
C TRP A 2 2.39 -14.33 -6.76
N ALA A 3 3.68 -14.66 -6.85
CA ALA A 3 4.31 -15.64 -5.95
C ALA A 3 4.44 -15.15 -4.50
N LEU A 4 4.56 -13.84 -4.29
CA LEU A 4 4.61 -13.23 -2.95
C LEU A 4 3.20 -13.07 -2.38
N HIS A 5 2.25 -12.63 -3.20
CA HIS A 5 0.83 -12.59 -2.87
C HIS A 5 0.33 -13.96 -2.39
N ARG A 6 0.59 -15.02 -3.17
CA ARG A 6 0.25 -16.41 -2.80
C ARG A 6 0.98 -16.88 -1.52
N ARG A 7 2.27 -16.56 -1.34
CA ARG A 7 3.02 -16.91 -0.12
C ARG A 7 2.52 -16.20 1.13
N THR A 8 2.03 -14.97 1.01
CA THR A 8 1.46 -14.23 2.14
C THR A 8 0.13 -14.86 2.55
N LEU A 9 -0.72 -15.19 1.58
CA LEU A 9 -1.95 -15.98 1.80
C LEU A 9 -1.65 -17.34 2.47
N GLU A 10 -0.61 -18.05 1.99
CA GLU A 10 -0.17 -19.35 2.55
C GLU A 10 0.35 -19.26 3.99
N ARG A 11 0.80 -18.08 4.46
CA ARG A 11 1.34 -17.86 5.81
C ARG A 11 0.30 -17.36 6.82
N GLY A 12 -0.96 -17.24 6.42
CA GLY A 12 -2.11 -17.11 7.34
C GLY A 12 -2.53 -15.67 7.71
N GLY A 13 -1.96 -14.64 7.10
CA GLY A 13 -2.46 -13.26 7.21
C GLY A 13 -2.97 -12.77 5.85
N PRO A 14 -4.25 -12.37 5.70
CA PRO A 14 -4.73 -11.85 4.43
C PRO A 14 -4.01 -10.53 4.11
N PRO A 15 -3.45 -10.35 2.90
CA PRO A 15 -2.85 -9.08 2.49
C PRO A 15 -3.88 -7.95 2.59
N ASN A 16 -3.46 -6.79 3.12
CA ASN A 16 -4.25 -5.57 3.06
C ASN A 16 -4.03 -4.89 1.71
N VAL A 17 -5.10 -4.65 0.96
CA VAL A 17 -5.09 -3.90 -0.29
C VAL A 17 -5.87 -2.60 -0.09
N PRO A 18 -5.20 -1.44 -0.04
CA PRO A 18 -5.89 -0.16 0.03
C PRO A 18 -6.79 0.05 -1.19
N ALA A 19 -8.06 0.41 -0.96
CA ALA A 19 -9.02 0.65 -2.04
C ALA A 19 -8.53 1.72 -3.04
N ALA A 20 -7.73 2.68 -2.57
CA ALA A 20 -7.07 3.67 -3.42
C ALA A 20 -6.18 3.04 -4.51
N ALA A 21 -5.48 1.94 -4.20
CA ALA A 21 -4.62 1.25 -5.17
C ALA A 21 -5.42 0.55 -6.29
N LEU A 22 -6.70 0.26 -6.05
CA LEU A 22 -7.58 -0.27 -7.09
C LEU A 22 -7.88 0.78 -8.17
N VAL A 23 -7.85 2.08 -7.84
CA VAL A 23 -8.05 3.15 -8.83
C VAL A 23 -6.99 3.08 -9.93
N GLU A 24 -5.74 2.83 -9.55
CA GLU A 24 -4.63 2.78 -10.49
C GLU A 24 -4.51 1.46 -11.22
N SER A 25 -4.90 0.35 -10.59
CA SER A 25 -4.67 -0.99 -11.11
C SER A 25 -5.89 -1.66 -11.76
N TRP A 26 -7.11 -1.30 -11.37
CA TRP A 26 -8.33 -1.95 -11.89
C TRP A 26 -8.67 -1.49 -13.31
N ARG A 27 -8.83 -2.46 -14.22
CA ARG A 27 -9.25 -2.24 -15.62
C ARG A 27 -10.46 -3.09 -16.02
N GLY A 28 -11.18 -3.65 -15.05
CA GLY A 28 -12.30 -4.57 -15.29
C GLY A 28 -11.86 -5.98 -15.69
N GLU A 29 -10.66 -6.40 -15.30
CA GLU A 29 -10.04 -7.66 -15.74
C GLU A 29 -10.16 -8.76 -14.67
N VAL A 30 -10.50 -9.97 -15.12
CA VAL A 30 -10.74 -11.16 -14.26
C VAL A 30 -9.50 -11.55 -13.44
N ASP A 31 -8.30 -11.32 -13.96
CA ASP A 31 -7.07 -11.65 -13.25
C ASP A 31 -6.86 -10.78 -12.01
N MET A 32 -7.36 -9.53 -12.02
CA MET A 32 -7.34 -8.69 -10.84
C MET A 32 -8.37 -9.15 -9.80
N GLU A 33 -9.55 -9.63 -10.20
CA GLU A 33 -10.51 -10.22 -9.25
C GLU A 33 -9.90 -11.41 -8.51
N ARG A 34 -9.22 -12.28 -9.24
CA ARG A 34 -8.51 -13.43 -8.65
C ARG A 34 -7.38 -12.98 -7.73
N ALA A 35 -6.77 -11.83 -8.01
CA ALA A 35 -5.72 -11.23 -7.18
C ALA A 35 -6.20 -10.61 -5.89
N LEU A 36 -7.46 -10.22 -5.84
CA LEU A 36 -8.07 -9.68 -4.64
C LEU A 36 -8.72 -10.77 -3.79
N ASP A 37 -8.90 -11.98 -4.33
CA ASP A 37 -9.42 -13.11 -3.58
C ASP A 37 -8.51 -13.43 -2.38
N GLY A 38 -9.09 -13.50 -1.19
CA GLY A 38 -8.37 -13.65 0.07
C GLY A 38 -7.65 -12.40 0.60
N CYS A 39 -7.77 -11.24 -0.06
CA CYS A 39 -7.30 -9.96 0.48
C CYS A 39 -8.35 -9.30 1.39
N VAL A 40 -7.87 -8.48 2.32
CA VAL A 40 -8.70 -7.48 2.98
C VAL A 40 -8.60 -6.18 2.21
N ILE A 41 -9.72 -5.69 1.67
CA ILE A 41 -9.77 -4.37 1.07
C ILE A 41 -9.86 -3.33 2.19
N GLU A 42 -8.85 -2.47 2.31
CA GLU A 42 -8.87 -1.36 3.25
C GLU A 42 -9.66 -0.19 2.64
N PRO A 43 -10.72 0.31 3.30
CA PRO A 43 -11.46 1.47 2.82
C PRO A 43 -10.65 2.77 2.98
N LEU A 44 -10.79 3.65 2.00
CA LEU A 44 -10.32 5.04 2.10
C LEU A 44 -11.46 5.92 2.60
N ASP A 45 -11.47 6.21 3.90
CA ASP A 45 -12.39 7.17 4.52
C ASP A 45 -11.73 8.55 4.71
N GLU A 46 -12.49 9.52 5.23
CA GLU A 46 -12.00 10.87 5.46
C GLU A 46 -10.79 10.90 6.41
N ALA A 47 -10.79 10.09 7.46
CA ALA A 47 -9.74 10.09 8.47
C ALA A 47 -8.41 9.60 7.86
N ASN A 48 -8.46 8.50 7.14
CA ASN A 48 -7.33 7.90 6.44
C ASN A 48 -6.83 8.81 5.32
N ALA A 49 -7.74 9.44 4.54
CA ALA A 49 -7.37 10.39 3.50
C ALA A 49 -6.63 11.61 4.07
N ARG A 50 -7.11 12.19 5.18
CA ARG A 50 -6.41 13.30 5.85
C ARG A 50 -5.06 12.86 6.41
N ALA A 51 -4.93 11.64 6.92
CA ALA A 51 -3.66 11.10 7.41
C ALA A 51 -2.64 10.93 6.29
N ALA A 52 -3.06 10.33 5.16
CA ALA A 52 -2.25 10.21 3.95
C ALA A 52 -1.83 11.58 3.41
N GLY A 53 -2.75 12.55 3.36
CA GLY A 53 -2.44 13.92 2.94
C GLY A 53 -1.40 14.61 3.82
N ARG A 54 -1.45 14.40 5.15
CA ARG A 54 -0.40 14.90 6.06
C ARG A 54 0.94 14.23 5.82
N LEU A 55 0.96 12.94 5.49
CA LEU A 55 2.19 12.23 5.13
C LEU A 55 2.76 12.77 3.81
N LEU A 56 1.91 12.91 2.79
CA LEU A 56 2.27 13.46 1.48
C LEU A 56 2.86 14.87 1.59
N ALA A 57 2.25 15.75 2.39
CA ALA A 57 2.72 17.12 2.59
C ALA A 57 4.13 17.22 3.23
N ARG A 58 4.62 16.15 3.86
CA ARG A 58 5.97 16.07 4.43
C ARG A 58 6.97 15.39 3.50
N CYS A 59 6.51 14.77 2.42
CA CYS A 59 7.38 14.12 1.46
C CYS A 59 8.21 15.18 0.72
N ALA A 60 9.53 14.99 0.68
CA ALA A 60 10.44 15.93 0.03
C ALA A 60 10.40 15.85 -1.50
N VAL A 61 9.81 14.77 -2.05
CA VAL A 61 9.73 14.52 -3.49
C VAL A 61 8.26 14.36 -3.90
N ALA A 62 7.99 14.63 -5.18
CA ALA A 62 6.67 14.38 -5.75
C ALA A 62 6.42 12.87 -5.82
N VAL A 63 5.31 12.43 -5.22
CA VAL A 63 4.80 11.05 -5.25
C VAL A 63 3.29 11.08 -5.41
N GLU A 64 2.70 9.97 -5.80
CA GLU A 64 1.27 9.82 -6.00
C GLU A 64 0.51 9.80 -4.67
N ALA A 65 -0.74 10.30 -4.69
CA ALA A 65 -1.62 10.23 -3.51
C ALA A 65 -1.94 8.78 -3.10
N THR A 66 -1.93 7.86 -4.06
CA THR A 66 -2.08 6.42 -3.85
C THR A 66 -0.91 5.87 -3.04
N ASP A 67 0.32 6.21 -3.38
CA ASP A 67 1.52 5.80 -2.63
C ASP A 67 1.47 6.30 -1.18
N ALA A 68 1.05 7.55 -0.96
CA ALA A 68 0.86 8.09 0.38
C ALA A 68 -0.21 7.34 1.18
N THR A 69 -1.30 6.90 0.53
CA THR A 69 -2.37 6.12 1.16
C THR A 69 -1.88 4.72 1.55
N VAL A 70 -1.16 4.05 0.66
CA VAL A 70 -0.56 2.73 0.92
C VAL A 70 0.47 2.84 2.06
N CYS A 71 1.34 3.84 2.00
CA CYS A 71 2.39 4.06 2.99
C CYS A 71 1.81 4.39 4.37
N GLU A 72 0.82 5.29 4.45
CA GLU A 72 0.13 5.60 5.71
C GLU A 72 -0.51 4.36 6.34
N GLY A 73 -1.27 3.60 5.54
CA GLY A 73 -1.96 2.41 6.03
C GLY A 73 -0.98 1.36 6.56
N ALA A 74 0.09 1.11 5.81
CA ALA A 74 1.14 0.18 6.23
C ALA A 74 1.84 0.63 7.53
N LEU A 75 2.22 1.91 7.63
CA LEU A 75 2.82 2.48 8.84
C LEU A 75 1.90 2.44 10.06
N ARG A 76 0.58 2.50 9.85
CA ARG A 76 -0.44 2.45 10.92
C ARG A 76 -0.71 1.03 11.38
N ARG A 77 -0.69 0.05 10.47
CA ARG A 77 -0.93 -1.38 10.79
C ARG A 77 0.34 -2.16 11.13
N HIS A 78 1.51 -1.57 10.93
CA HIS A 78 2.80 -2.26 11.00
C HIS A 78 2.95 -3.35 9.94
N ASP A 79 2.39 -3.09 8.75
CA ASP A 79 2.52 -3.98 7.60
C ASP A 79 3.81 -3.66 6.81
N ALA A 80 4.35 -4.66 6.11
CA ALA A 80 5.32 -4.44 5.05
C ALA A 80 4.61 -4.02 3.74
N VAL A 81 5.25 -3.16 2.95
CA VAL A 81 4.78 -2.79 1.61
C VAL A 81 5.48 -3.64 0.56
N VAL A 82 4.71 -4.27 -0.31
CA VAL A 82 5.20 -5.02 -1.46
C VAL A 82 5.02 -4.14 -2.70
N THR A 83 6.11 -3.73 -3.34
CA THR A 83 6.06 -2.73 -4.44
C THR A 83 7.27 -2.84 -5.36
N SER A 84 7.10 -2.48 -6.63
CA SER A 84 8.22 -2.27 -7.56
C SER A 84 8.81 -0.86 -7.47
N ASN A 85 8.13 0.06 -6.79
CA ASN A 85 8.56 1.46 -6.64
C ASN A 85 9.04 1.75 -5.22
N ARG A 86 10.13 1.12 -4.81
CA ARG A 86 10.77 1.35 -3.51
C ARG A 86 11.01 2.82 -3.20
N SER A 87 11.48 3.58 -4.18
CA SER A 87 11.96 4.94 -3.98
C SER A 87 10.89 5.90 -3.43
N HIS A 88 9.64 5.76 -3.89
CA HIS A 88 8.53 6.58 -3.41
C HIS A 88 8.20 6.27 -1.95
N PHE A 89 8.18 4.99 -1.57
CA PHE A 89 7.90 4.57 -0.20
C PHE A 89 9.03 4.93 0.77
N GLU A 90 10.29 4.87 0.34
CA GLU A 90 11.41 5.37 1.12
C GLU A 90 11.32 6.88 1.34
N ALA A 91 10.97 7.65 0.31
CA ALA A 91 10.82 9.09 0.42
C ALA A 91 9.67 9.49 1.37
N LEU A 92 8.53 8.80 1.29
CA LEU A 92 7.41 8.98 2.22
C LEU A 92 7.79 8.59 3.66
N ALA A 93 8.56 7.51 3.83
CA ALA A 93 8.98 7.02 5.14
C ALA A 93 10.14 7.84 5.77
N ALA A 94 10.89 8.59 4.98
CA ALA A 94 12.08 9.32 5.47
C ALA A 94 11.77 10.33 6.61
N GLY A 95 10.56 10.89 6.62
CA GLY A 95 10.13 11.89 7.60
C GLY A 95 9.37 11.34 8.81
N VAL A 96 9.23 10.01 8.94
CA VAL A 96 8.49 9.37 10.04
C VAL A 96 9.41 8.58 10.97
N VAL A 97 9.09 8.60 12.26
CA VAL A 97 9.84 7.87 13.30
C VAL A 97 9.68 6.35 13.14
N ARG A 98 8.55 5.91 12.59
CA ARG A 98 8.25 4.48 12.38
C ARG A 98 8.96 3.98 11.13
N ARG A 99 9.60 2.82 11.26
CA ARG A 99 10.21 2.10 10.14
C ARG A 99 9.12 1.46 9.28
N LEU A 100 9.26 1.62 7.96
CA LEU A 100 8.50 0.89 6.95
C LEU A 100 9.37 -0.22 6.38
N ASP A 101 8.89 -1.46 6.44
CA ASP A 101 9.54 -2.57 5.73
C ASP A 101 9.03 -2.62 4.29
N ILE A 102 9.96 -2.65 3.33
CA ILE A 102 9.66 -2.61 1.88
C ILE A 102 10.24 -3.85 1.22
N ILE A 103 9.39 -4.58 0.50
CA ILE A 103 9.71 -5.81 -0.23
C ILE A 103 9.59 -5.50 -1.73
N ASP A 104 10.71 -5.61 -2.46
CA ASP A 104 10.75 -5.38 -3.90
C ASP A 104 10.10 -6.51 -4.70
N VAL A 105 9.44 -6.17 -5.80
CA VAL A 105 8.83 -7.13 -6.76
C VAL A 105 9.01 -6.79 -8.21
#